data_AF-A0A352WIR4-F1
#
_entry.id   AF-A0A352WIR4-F1
#
_cell.length_a   1.000
_cell.length_b   1.000
_cell.length_c   1.000
_cell.angle_alpha   90.00
_cell.angle_beta   90.00
_cell.angle_gamma   90.00
#
_symmetry.space_group_name_H-M   'P 1'
#
loop_
_entity.id
_entity.type
_entity.pdbx_description
1 polymer ?
#
loop_
_entity_poly.entity_id
_entity_poly.type
_entity_poly.pdbx_seq_one_letter_code
_entity_poly.pdbx_strand_id
1 'polypeptide(L)'
;MKDLEKIKELDESCYQFIKNNNLAELEIGRYELENGSYVLIQSYTSKLRSVAKYESHENYYDIQYIISGKEIISMIPVEQLTVKVEYNPVKDITFYENSFDGIDHVLSDDEFLIIGPGEGHMPGVCVDEQNTIKKAVFKVPVRS
;
A
#
# COMPACT_ATOMS: atom_id res chain seq x y z
N MET A 1 6.62 17.21 -10.34
CA MET A 1 7.57 16.49 -9.46
C MET A 1 6.73 15.95 -8.33
N LYS A 2 6.69 14.62 -8.16
CA LYS A 2 5.83 13.98 -7.15
C LYS A 2 6.31 14.41 -5.77
N ASP A 3 5.36 14.70 -4.90
CA ASP A 3 5.63 15.38 -3.63
C ASP A 3 6.19 14.39 -2.59
N LEU A 4 7.40 13.87 -2.87
CA LEU A 4 8.12 12.96 -1.98
C LEU A 4 8.42 13.61 -0.62
N GLU A 5 8.30 14.94 -0.51
CA GLU A 5 8.39 15.63 0.79
C GLU A 5 7.29 15.15 1.74
N LYS A 6 6.11 14.73 1.26
CA LYS A 6 5.09 14.11 2.13
C LYS A 6 5.56 12.79 2.73
N ILE A 7 6.32 11.99 1.97
CA ILE A 7 6.92 10.75 2.49
C ILE A 7 7.97 11.11 3.54
N LYS A 8 8.76 12.16 3.30
CA LYS A 8 9.77 12.63 4.24
C LYS A 8 9.19 13.18 5.55
N GLU A 9 8.11 13.95 5.46
CA GLU A 9 7.35 14.46 6.61
C GLU A 9 6.80 13.32 7.47
N LEU A 10 6.36 12.23 6.83
CA LEU A 10 5.89 11.03 7.52
C LEU A 10 7.07 10.21 8.09
N ASP A 11 8.09 9.93 7.28
CA ASP A 11 9.26 9.14 7.64
C ASP A 11 10.49 9.43 6.74
N GLU A 12 11.52 10.05 7.32
CA GLU A 12 12.77 10.36 6.62
C GLU A 12 13.47 9.10 6.07
N SER A 13 13.41 7.96 6.76
CA SER A 13 14.12 6.75 6.32
C SER A 13 13.50 6.16 5.04
N CYS A 14 12.18 6.22 4.90
CA CYS A 14 11.46 5.86 3.69
C CYS A 14 11.83 6.78 2.52
N TYR A 15 11.86 8.10 2.76
CA TYR A 15 12.29 9.09 1.77
C TYR A 15 13.73 8.81 1.30
N GLN A 16 14.67 8.64 2.22
CA GLN A 16 16.06 8.34 1.90
C GLN A 16 16.20 7.01 1.15
N PHE A 17 15.41 5.99 1.52
CA PHE A 17 15.43 4.70 0.80
C PHE A 17 15.04 4.88 -0.67
N ILE A 18 13.98 5.64 -0.97
CA ILE A 18 13.57 5.93 -2.34
C ILE A 18 14.67 6.71 -3.09
N LYS A 19 15.29 7.70 -2.43
CA LYS A 19 16.31 8.56 -3.05
C LYS A 19 17.62 7.85 -3.36
N ASN A 20 18.02 6.89 -2.53
CA ASN A 20 19.35 6.30 -2.56
C ASN A 20 19.40 4.93 -3.24
N ASN A 21 18.26 4.36 -3.63
CA ASN A 21 18.18 3.05 -4.27
C ASN A 21 17.51 3.13 -5.64
N ASN A 22 17.98 2.29 -6.57
CA ASN A 22 17.23 1.99 -7.78
C ASN A 22 16.17 0.92 -7.47
N LEU A 23 14.96 1.34 -7.12
CA LEU A 23 13.87 0.43 -6.72
C LEU A 23 13.53 -0.61 -7.80
N ALA A 24 13.74 -0.28 -9.08
CA ALA A 24 13.51 -1.20 -10.18
C ALA A 24 14.47 -2.41 -10.17
N GLU A 25 15.66 -2.27 -9.59
CA GLU A 25 16.69 -3.32 -9.52
C GLU A 25 16.67 -4.11 -8.21
N LEU A 26 15.89 -3.67 -7.21
CA LEU A 26 15.79 -4.40 -5.94
C LEU A 26 15.07 -5.75 -6.13
N GLU A 27 15.58 -6.77 -5.46
CA GLU A 27 14.96 -8.09 -5.38
C GLU A 27 13.63 -8.04 -4.62
N ILE A 28 12.74 -8.99 -4.93
CA ILE A 28 11.49 -9.14 -4.18
C ILE A 28 11.83 -9.58 -2.76
N GLY A 29 11.29 -8.87 -1.78
CA GLY A 29 11.58 -9.17 -0.38
C GLY A 29 11.27 -8.03 0.56
N ARG A 30 11.69 -8.23 1.81
CA ARG A 30 11.55 -7.26 2.89
C ARG A 30 12.91 -6.64 3.18
N TYR A 31 12.93 -5.32 3.29
CA TYR A 31 14.10 -4.54 3.69
C TYR A 31 13.75 -3.74 4.93
N GLU A 32 14.49 -3.94 6.01
CA GLU A 32 14.33 -3.14 7.23
C GLU A 32 14.90 -1.73 7.00
N LEU A 33 14.23 -0.73 7.55
CA LEU A 33 14.66 0.66 7.57
C LEU A 33 14.89 1.09 9.03
N GLU A 34 14.94 2.40 9.28
CA GLU A 34 15.14 2.92 10.62
C GLU A 34 13.82 3.03 11.40
N ASN A 35 13.90 3.12 12.72
CA ASN A 35 12.75 3.40 13.61
C ASN A 35 11.58 2.42 13.49
N GLY A 36 11.85 1.16 13.13
CA GLY A 36 10.84 0.11 12.96
C GLY A 36 10.09 0.18 11.62
N SER A 37 10.41 1.15 10.77
CA SER A 37 9.92 1.20 9.39
C SER A 37 10.56 0.09 8.57
N TYR A 38 9.84 -0.43 7.59
CA TYR A 38 10.35 -1.40 6.63
C TYR A 38 9.65 -1.26 5.30
N VAL A 39 10.24 -1.79 4.23
CA VAL A 39 9.63 -1.81 2.91
C VAL A 39 9.54 -3.22 2.38
N LEU A 40 8.40 -3.53 1.76
CA LEU A 40 8.17 -4.76 1.02
C LEU A 40 8.27 -4.44 -0.48
N ILE A 41 9.30 -4.95 -1.14
CA ILE A 41 9.39 -4.96 -2.60
C ILE A 41 8.62 -6.17 -3.10
N GLN A 42 7.60 -5.92 -3.91
CA GLN A 42 6.68 -6.94 -4.41
C GLN A 42 6.56 -6.85 -5.93
N SER A 43 6.35 -8.00 -6.56
CA SER A 43 5.95 -8.08 -7.97
C SER A 43 4.82 -9.09 -8.10
N TYR A 44 3.74 -8.70 -8.77
CA TYR A 44 2.57 -9.54 -8.97
C TYR A 44 1.77 -9.09 -10.19
N THR A 45 0.90 -9.98 -10.68
CA THR A 45 -0.13 -9.61 -11.65
C THR A 45 -1.31 -8.99 -10.93
N SER A 46 -1.74 -7.79 -11.34
CA SER A 46 -2.92 -7.11 -10.78
C SER A 46 -4.15 -8.02 -10.83
N LYS A 47 -5.03 -7.88 -9.86
CA LYS A 47 -6.24 -8.70 -9.67
C LYS A 47 -7.43 -8.07 -10.38
N LEU A 48 -8.38 -8.92 -10.79
CA LEU A 48 -9.74 -8.45 -11.06
C LEU A 48 -10.36 -7.95 -9.74
N ARG A 49 -11.18 -6.88 -9.81
CA ARG A 49 -11.87 -6.33 -8.64
C ARG A 49 -12.67 -7.39 -7.87
N SER A 50 -13.29 -8.33 -8.58
CA SER A 50 -14.10 -9.41 -7.99
C SER A 50 -13.35 -10.34 -7.05
N VAL A 51 -12.01 -10.40 -7.13
CA VAL A 51 -11.17 -11.25 -6.26
C VAL A 51 -10.22 -10.45 -5.36
N ALA A 52 -10.17 -9.13 -5.53
CA ALA A 52 -9.48 -8.23 -4.61
C ALA A 52 -10.28 -8.11 -3.30
N LYS A 53 -9.68 -7.61 -2.23
CA LYS A 53 -10.30 -7.54 -0.90
C LYS A 53 -9.99 -6.20 -0.26
N TYR A 54 -10.95 -5.66 0.47
CA TYR A 54 -10.67 -4.58 1.40
C TYR A 54 -9.90 -5.10 2.62
N GLU A 55 -8.90 -4.33 3.02
CA GLU A 55 -8.09 -4.52 4.22
C GLU A 55 -7.86 -3.19 4.94
N SER A 56 -7.46 -3.26 6.21
CA SER A 56 -7.01 -2.12 7.00
C SER A 56 -5.93 -2.56 8.00
N HIS A 57 -5.19 -1.58 8.53
CA HIS A 57 -4.07 -1.76 9.45
C HIS A 57 -4.24 -0.85 10.68
N GLU A 58 -3.70 -1.22 11.84
CA GLU A 58 -3.82 -0.41 13.06
C GLU A 58 -2.48 0.17 13.52
N ASN A 59 -1.38 -0.55 13.29
CA ASN A 59 -0.07 -0.19 13.83
C ASN A 59 0.85 0.49 12.81
N TYR A 60 0.51 0.46 11.53
CA TYR A 60 1.33 1.03 10.46
C TYR A 60 0.51 1.90 9.51
N TYR A 61 1.15 2.96 9.03
CA TYR A 61 0.81 3.61 7.77
C TYR A 61 1.35 2.79 6.61
N ASP A 62 0.63 2.82 5.50
CA ASP A 62 1.03 2.24 4.23
C ASP A 62 1.38 3.33 3.23
N ILE A 63 2.60 3.31 2.71
CA ILE A 63 2.97 4.09 1.53
C ILE A 63 3.04 3.12 0.36
N GLN A 64 1.99 3.12 -0.44
CA GLN A 64 1.83 2.28 -1.62
C GLN A 64 2.52 2.98 -2.80
N TYR A 65 3.78 2.65 -3.09
CA TYR A 65 4.58 3.29 -4.15
C TYR A 65 4.72 2.37 -5.36
N ILE A 66 4.22 2.78 -6.53
CA ILE A 66 4.34 2.00 -7.76
C ILE A 66 5.70 2.24 -8.39
N ILE A 67 6.49 1.17 -8.53
CA ILE A 67 7.80 1.22 -9.21
C ILE A 67 7.59 1.09 -10.72
N SER A 68 6.75 0.14 -11.12
CA SER A 68 6.32 -0.01 -12.52
C SER A 68 4.95 -0.69 -12.61
N GLY A 69 4.22 -0.37 -13.67
CA GLY A 69 2.86 -0.86 -13.93
C GLY A 69 1.80 0.13 -13.46
N LYS A 70 0.55 -0.33 -13.44
CA LYS A 70 -0.58 0.50 -12.98
C LYS A 70 -1.58 -0.30 -12.18
N GLU A 71 -2.08 0.27 -11.09
CA GLU A 71 -3.14 -0.33 -10.29
C GLU A 71 -4.17 0.69 -9.82
N ILE A 72 -5.35 0.19 -9.48
CA ILE A 72 -6.33 0.89 -8.68
C ILE A 72 -6.12 0.49 -7.22
N ILE A 73 -6.16 1.50 -6.34
CA ILE A 73 -6.38 1.34 -4.90
C ILE A 73 -7.71 2.02 -4.56
N SER A 74 -8.71 1.21 -4.18
CA SER A 74 -10.02 1.74 -3.74
C SER A 74 -9.98 2.02 -2.25
N MET A 75 -10.42 3.21 -1.84
CA MET A 75 -10.44 3.68 -0.45
C MET A 75 -11.87 3.82 0.06
N ILE A 76 -12.14 3.37 1.29
CA ILE A 76 -13.46 3.51 1.94
C ILE A 76 -13.33 3.56 3.47
N PRO A 77 -14.14 4.36 4.19
CA PRO A 77 -14.19 4.31 5.64
C PRO A 77 -14.59 2.92 6.14
N VAL A 78 -13.86 2.39 7.12
CA VAL A 78 -14.06 1.02 7.64
C VAL A 78 -15.42 0.84 8.30
N GLU A 79 -16.05 1.92 8.77
CA GLU A 79 -17.39 1.90 9.37
C GLU A 79 -18.48 1.52 8.37
N GLN A 80 -18.20 1.66 7.06
CA GLN A 80 -19.10 1.21 5.99
C GLN A 80 -18.88 -0.25 5.61
N LEU A 81 -17.80 -0.87 6.08
CA LEU A 81 -17.44 -2.24 5.74
C LEU A 81 -17.90 -3.23 6.81
N THR A 82 -18.18 -4.46 6.38
CA THR A 82 -18.46 -5.57 7.30
C THR A 82 -17.20 -6.41 7.43
N VAL A 83 -16.75 -6.65 8.67
CA VAL A 83 -15.58 -7.52 8.95
C VAL A 83 -15.87 -8.94 8.47
N LYS A 84 -14.94 -9.47 7.66
CA LYS A 84 -14.96 -10.84 7.14
C LYS A 84 -13.97 -11.73 7.88
N VAL A 85 -12.78 -11.19 8.16
CA VAL A 85 -11.75 -11.84 8.95
C VAL A 85 -11.30 -10.83 10.00
N GLU A 86 -11.48 -11.22 11.26
CA GLU A 86 -11.09 -10.43 12.43
C GLU A 86 -9.60 -10.05 12.41
N TYR A 87 -9.29 -8.98 13.14
CA TYR A 87 -7.95 -8.42 13.23
C TYR A 87 -6.90 -9.45 13.66
N ASN A 88 -5.80 -9.51 12.92
CA ASN A 88 -4.63 -10.31 13.24
C ASN A 88 -3.48 -9.41 13.73
N PRO A 89 -3.13 -9.45 15.03
CA PRO A 89 -2.11 -8.55 15.59
C PRO A 89 -0.69 -8.85 15.11
N VAL A 90 -0.41 -10.07 14.62
CA VAL A 90 0.91 -10.44 14.11
C VAL A 90 1.13 -9.90 12.70
N LYS A 91 0.06 -9.85 11.89
CA LYS A 91 0.09 -9.36 10.51
C LYS A 91 -0.40 -7.91 10.37
N ASP A 92 -0.86 -7.33 11.47
CA ASP A 92 -1.51 -6.02 11.54
C ASP A 92 -2.60 -5.83 10.48
N ILE A 93 -3.55 -6.77 10.38
CA ILE A 93 -4.52 -6.75 9.27
C ILE A 93 -5.91 -7.24 9.67
N THR A 94 -6.92 -6.53 9.21
CA THR A 94 -8.33 -6.94 9.20
C THR A 94 -8.78 -7.06 7.74
N PHE A 95 -9.60 -8.07 7.40
CA PHE A 95 -10.21 -8.17 6.07
C PHE A 95 -11.72 -7.98 6.13
N TYR A 96 -12.28 -7.39 5.08
CA TYR A 96 -13.69 -7.05 5.01
C TYR A 96 -14.40 -7.71 3.82
N GLU A 97 -15.73 -7.71 3.86
CA GLU A 97 -16.57 -8.04 2.71
C GLU A 97 -16.54 -6.91 1.67
N ASN A 98 -16.64 -7.27 0.38
CA ASN A 98 -16.66 -6.32 -0.73
C ASN A 98 -18.08 -5.83 -1.04
N SER A 99 -18.75 -5.31 -0.01
CA SER A 99 -20.17 -4.93 -0.10
C SER A 99 -20.41 -3.58 -0.79
N PHE A 100 -19.38 -2.73 -0.86
CA PHE A 100 -19.47 -1.36 -1.38
C PHE A 100 -18.26 -1.00 -2.25
N ASP A 101 -18.50 -0.18 -3.27
CA ASP A 101 -17.44 0.48 -4.00
C ASP A 101 -16.93 1.70 -3.22
N GLY A 102 -15.61 1.85 -3.16
CA GLY A 102 -14.94 2.99 -2.56
C GLY A 102 -14.58 4.05 -3.60
N ILE A 103 -13.72 4.98 -3.19
CA ILE A 103 -13.12 5.97 -4.08
C ILE A 103 -11.87 5.37 -4.69
N ASP A 104 -11.85 5.28 -6.02
CA ASP A 104 -10.73 4.71 -6.75
C ASP A 104 -9.61 5.73 -6.96
N HIS A 105 -8.41 5.33 -6.57
CA HIS A 105 -7.17 6.02 -6.90
C HIS A 105 -6.39 5.17 -7.90
N VAL A 106 -6.19 5.69 -9.12
CA VAL A 106 -5.33 5.06 -10.12
C VAL A 106 -3.90 5.53 -9.86
N LEU A 107 -2.99 4.59 -9.62
CA LEU A 107 -1.56 4.85 -9.48
C LEU A 107 -0.79 4.17 -10.62
N SER A 108 0.20 4.88 -11.15
CA SER A 108 1.12 4.44 -12.18
C SER A 108 2.58 4.66 -11.77
N ASP A 109 3.53 4.25 -12.61
CA ASP A 109 4.98 4.37 -12.41
C ASP A 109 5.38 5.65 -11.65
N ASP A 110 6.10 5.46 -10.55
CA ASP A 110 6.59 6.44 -9.57
C ASP A 110 5.52 7.15 -8.71
N GLU A 111 4.23 6.82 -8.85
CA GLU A 111 3.16 7.41 -8.03
C GLU A 111 3.00 6.67 -6.71
N PHE A 112 2.48 7.38 -5.71
CA PHE A 112 2.23 6.79 -4.41
C PHE A 112 0.94 7.29 -3.79
N LEU A 113 0.41 6.48 -2.87
CA LEU A 113 -0.67 6.83 -1.96
C LEU A 113 -0.24 6.51 -0.53
N ILE A 114 -0.44 7.46 0.39
CA ILE A 114 -0.25 7.24 1.82
C ILE A 114 -1.62 6.90 2.41
N ILE A 115 -1.70 5.79 3.11
CA ILE A 115 -2.92 5.25 3.71
C ILE A 115 -2.69 5.16 5.21
N GLY A 116 -3.57 5.80 5.97
CA GLY A 116 -3.50 5.86 7.42
C GLY A 116 -3.98 4.58 8.11
N PRO A 117 -3.62 4.40 9.38
CA PRO A 117 -4.21 3.36 10.23
C PRO A 117 -5.73 3.53 10.31
N GLY A 118 -6.45 2.41 10.25
CA GLY A 118 -7.91 2.36 10.26
C GLY A 118 -8.57 2.75 8.94
N GLU A 119 -7.82 3.09 7.89
CA GLU A 119 -8.40 3.37 6.57
C GLU A 119 -8.58 2.09 5.75
N GLY A 120 -9.82 1.82 5.35
CA GLY A 120 -10.16 0.66 4.53
C GLY A 120 -9.70 0.86 3.10
N HIS A 121 -8.94 -0.09 2.57
CA HIS A 121 -8.37 0.01 1.23
C HIS A 121 -8.31 -1.33 0.52
N MET A 122 -8.44 -1.31 -0.81
CA MET A 122 -8.36 -2.49 -1.67
C MET A 122 -7.30 -2.24 -2.75
N PRO A 123 -6.05 -2.69 -2.53
CA PRO A 123 -4.96 -2.47 -3.47
C PRO A 123 -4.87 -3.56 -4.55
N GLY A 124 -4.07 -3.30 -5.59
CA GLY A 124 -3.72 -4.31 -6.59
C GLY A 124 -4.81 -4.62 -7.61
N VAL A 125 -5.79 -3.74 -7.81
CA VAL A 125 -6.87 -3.93 -8.79
C VAL A 125 -6.41 -3.45 -10.18
N CYS A 126 -6.72 -4.20 -11.23
CA CYS A 126 -6.44 -3.78 -12.61
C CYS A 126 -7.32 -2.60 -13.05
N VAL A 127 -6.76 -1.67 -13.85
CA VAL A 127 -7.52 -0.55 -14.43
C VAL A 127 -8.44 -1.04 -15.57
N ASP A 128 -7.84 -1.61 -16.61
CA ASP A 128 -8.56 -2.11 -17.80
C ASP A 128 -8.38 -3.63 -17.92
N GLU A 129 -7.12 -4.05 -17.97
CA GLU A 129 -6.68 -5.44 -18.05
C GLU A 129 -5.59 -5.72 -17.01
N GLN A 130 -5.43 -6.99 -16.69
CA GLN A 130 -4.42 -7.40 -15.74
C GLN A 130 -3.01 -7.10 -16.27
N ASN A 131 -2.19 -6.42 -15.49
CA ASN A 131 -0.80 -6.12 -15.83
C ASN A 131 0.14 -6.57 -14.71
N THR A 132 1.42 -6.73 -15.03
CA THR A 132 2.46 -6.96 -14.02
C THR A 132 2.82 -5.64 -13.36
N ILE A 133 2.74 -5.62 -12.04
CA ILE A 133 3.09 -4.47 -11.20
C ILE A 133 4.31 -4.84 -10.39
N LYS A 134 5.29 -3.93 -10.32
CA LYS A 134 6.32 -3.93 -9.28
C LYS A 134 6.07 -2.74 -8.37
N LYS A 135 6.01 -2.97 -7.06
CA LYS A 135 5.76 -1.90 -6.10
C LYS A 135 6.55 -2.04 -4.81
N ALA A 136 6.74 -0.92 -4.13
CA ALA A 136 7.26 -0.83 -2.79
C ALA A 136 6.11 -0.46 -1.84
N VAL A 137 5.85 -1.30 -0.84
CA VAL A 137 4.93 -0.95 0.25
C VAL A 137 5.76 -0.63 1.46
N PHE A 138 5.89 0.67 1.77
CA PHE A 138 6.55 1.09 2.99
C PHE A 138 5.55 1.01 4.14
N LYS A 139 5.96 0.37 5.22
CA LYS A 139 5.21 0.26 6.47
C LYS A 139 5.90 1.17 7.47
N VAL A 140 5.20 2.23 7.89
CA VAL A 140 5.71 3.20 8.87
C VAL A 140 4.93 3.05 10.18
N PRO A 141 5.57 2.70 11.31
CA PRO A 141 4.85 2.56 12.58
C PRO A 141 4.11 3.84 12.98
N VAL A 142 2.93 3.68 13.56
CA VAL A 142 2.24 4.78 14.25
C VAL A 142 3.10 5.21 15.44
N ARG A 143 3.43 6.50 15.50
CA ARG A 143 4.19 7.10 16.60
C ARG A 143 3.25 7.82 17.55
N SER A 144 3.44 7.63 18.84
CA SER A 144 2.79 8.35 19.94
C SER A 144 3.51 9.63 20.31
#